data_AF-A0A238L1M0-F1
#
_entry.id   AF-A0A238L1M0-F1
#
_cell.length_a   1.000
_cell.length_b   1.000
_cell.length_c   1.000
_cell.angle_alpha   90.00
_cell.angle_beta   90.00
_cell.angle_gamma   90.00
#
_symmetry.space_group_name_H-M   'P 1'
#
loop_
_entity.id
_entity.type
_entity.pdbx_description
1 polymer ?
#
loop_
_entity_poly.entity_id
_entity_poly.type
_entity_poly.pdbx_seq_one_letter_code
_entity_poly.pdbx_strand_id
1 'polypeptide(L)'
;MLAYKVLNEGGVAAIKVVPMAKRLNLTSGSFYWHFKNVRELLDEVLRYWEQELTDNVITKAKTFGGPPEDRILLLMKKVIEEDAALPDHAVSVWAKTDEKVQEAYQRTIGKRFQFAAWMFEQAGFSKEEAKARGRLMVTSLMGDSSTGLKAQGDWEKVIEREHAILIGK
;
A
#
# COMPACT_ATOMS: atom_id res chain seq x y z
N MET A 1 8.30 6.78 2.75
CA MET A 1 8.40 8.25 2.54
C MET A 1 8.01 9.01 3.82
N LEU A 2 8.64 10.15 4.12
CA LEU A 2 8.33 10.98 5.32
C LEU A 2 6.86 11.45 5.34
N ALA A 3 6.29 11.82 4.19
CA ALA A 3 4.92 12.30 4.10
C ALA A 3 3.90 11.27 4.63
N TYR A 4 4.07 9.98 4.34
CA TYR A 4 3.19 8.94 4.87
C TYR A 4 3.32 8.74 6.37
N LYS A 5 4.52 8.91 6.95
CA LYS A 5 4.67 8.89 8.41
C LYS A 5 3.88 10.02 9.06
N VAL A 6 3.99 11.23 8.51
CA VAL A 6 3.22 12.39 9.00
C VAL A 6 1.72 12.20 8.79
N LEU A 7 1.31 11.64 7.64
CA LEU A 7 -0.09 11.34 7.34
C LEU A 7 -0.66 10.29 8.30
N ASN A 8 0.12 9.26 8.66
CA ASN A 8 -0.28 8.24 9.61
C ASN A 8 -0.31 8.75 11.06
N GLU A 9 0.62 9.64 11.44
CA GLU A 9 0.69 10.23 12.79
C GLU A 9 -0.45 11.22 13.07
N GLY A 10 -0.84 12.03 12.08
CA GLY A 10 -1.72 13.18 12.32
C GLY A 10 -2.76 13.46 11.24
N GLY A 11 -2.94 12.55 10.28
CA GLY A 11 -3.87 12.70 9.16
C GLY A 11 -3.47 13.79 8.17
N VAL A 12 -4.35 14.05 7.20
CA VAL A 12 -4.12 15.05 6.14
C VAL A 12 -3.88 16.45 6.69
N ALA A 13 -4.51 16.81 7.81
CA ALA A 13 -4.35 18.12 8.44
C ALA A 13 -2.93 18.36 9.01
N ALA A 14 -2.15 17.30 9.25
CA ALA A 14 -0.76 17.41 9.67
C ALA A 14 0.20 17.74 8.52
N ILE A 15 -0.22 17.54 7.26
CA ILE A 15 0.59 17.88 6.08
C ILE A 15 0.50 19.38 5.82
N LYS A 16 1.49 20.12 6.31
CA LYS A 16 1.62 21.57 6.14
C LYS A 16 3.04 21.92 5.66
N VAL A 17 3.17 22.98 4.85
CA VAL A 17 4.46 23.43 4.28
C VAL A 17 5.54 23.57 5.35
N VAL A 18 5.29 24.37 6.40
CA VAL A 18 6.32 24.69 7.40
C VAL A 18 6.77 23.46 8.22
N PRO A 19 5.87 22.63 8.77
CA PRO A 19 6.24 21.36 9.41
C PRO A 19 6.98 20.39 8.47
N MET A 20 6.56 20.27 7.21
CA MET A 20 7.20 19.38 6.23
C MET A 20 8.59 19.87 5.84
N ALA A 21 8.76 21.18 5.57
CA ALA A 21 10.06 21.79 5.29
C ALA A 21 11.03 21.56 6.46
N LYS A 22 10.58 21.79 7.70
CA LYS A 22 11.40 21.55 8.90
C LYS A 22 11.82 20.09 9.03
N ARG A 23 10.90 19.13 8.83
CA ARG A 23 11.22 17.69 8.89
C ARG A 23 12.13 17.22 7.73
N LEU A 24 12.19 17.96 6.63
CA LEU A 24 13.08 17.72 5.49
C LEU A 24 14.41 18.49 5.59
N ASN A 25 14.67 19.22 6.69
CA ASN A 25 15.79 20.16 6.81
C ASN A 25 15.88 21.19 5.66
N LEU A 26 14.73 21.59 5.13
CA LEU A 26 14.60 22.62 4.10
C LEU A 26 14.07 23.93 4.70
N THR A 27 14.42 25.06 4.07
CA THR A 27 13.74 26.35 4.34
C THR A 27 12.38 26.38 3.66
N SER A 28 11.47 27.24 4.11
CA SER A 28 10.19 27.45 3.42
C SER A 28 10.39 27.88 1.96
N GLY A 29 11.40 28.71 1.68
CA GLY A 29 11.75 29.09 0.31
C GLY A 29 12.22 27.91 -0.55
N SER A 30 13.05 27.02 0.00
CA SER A 30 13.49 25.81 -0.70
C SER A 30 12.36 24.79 -0.91
N PHE A 31 11.35 24.77 -0.03
CA PHE A 31 10.17 23.94 -0.22
C PHE A 31 9.35 24.41 -1.43
N TYR A 32 9.17 25.73 -1.59
CA TYR A 32 8.40 26.29 -2.71
C TYR A 32 9.04 26.05 -4.09
N TRP A 33 10.34 25.73 -4.15
CA TRP A 33 10.99 25.22 -5.37
C TRP A 33 10.51 23.83 -5.79
N HIS A 34 10.11 22.99 -4.82
CA HIS A 34 9.59 21.64 -5.08
C HIS A 34 8.06 21.62 -5.21
N PHE A 35 7.36 22.41 -4.39
CA PHE A 35 5.91 22.44 -4.33
C PHE A 35 5.40 23.86 -4.13
N LYS A 36 4.65 24.39 -5.09
CA LYS A 36 4.03 25.72 -5.07
C LYS A 36 3.08 25.90 -3.88
N ASN A 37 2.47 24.82 -3.39
CA ASN A 37 1.58 24.83 -2.23
C ASN A 37 1.43 23.42 -1.62
N VAL A 38 0.71 23.32 -0.49
CA VAL A 38 0.40 22.04 0.17
C VAL A 38 -0.39 21.09 -0.74
N ARG A 39 -1.26 21.63 -1.61
CA ARG A 39 -2.07 20.81 -2.51
C ARG A 39 -1.20 20.04 -3.49
N GLU A 40 -0.19 20.68 -4.07
CA GLU A 40 0.75 20.02 -4.98
C GLU A 40 1.55 18.92 -4.29
N LEU A 41 1.97 19.13 -3.03
CA LEU A 41 2.58 18.07 -2.23
C LEU A 41 1.61 16.90 -2.01
N LEU A 42 0.36 17.17 -1.64
CA LEU A 42 -0.64 16.13 -1.40
C LEU A 42 -0.96 15.34 -2.67
N ASP A 43 -1.12 16.02 -3.79
CA ASP A 43 -1.37 15.38 -5.09
C ASP A 43 -0.18 14.48 -5.49
N GLU A 44 1.06 14.90 -5.23
CA GLU A 44 2.27 14.10 -5.47
C GLU A 44 2.37 12.89 -4.51
N VAL A 45 2.00 13.07 -3.25
CA VAL A 45 1.93 11.98 -2.25
C VAL A 45 0.89 10.94 -2.67
N LEU A 46 -0.26 11.37 -3.20
CA LEU A 46 -1.27 10.46 -3.73
C LEU A 46 -0.76 9.73 -4.98
N ARG A 47 -0.13 10.46 -5.91
CA ARG A 47 0.46 9.88 -7.13
C ARG A 47 1.48 8.80 -6.81
N TYR A 48 2.39 9.06 -5.86
CA TYR A 48 3.38 8.08 -5.42
C TYR A 48 2.72 6.83 -4.83
N TRP A 49 1.62 6.99 -4.08
CA TRP A 49 0.89 5.86 -3.48
C TRP A 49 0.25 4.97 -4.55
N GLU A 50 -0.32 5.56 -5.61
CA GLU A 50 -0.85 4.79 -6.73
C GLU A 50 0.26 4.12 -7.56
N GLN A 51 1.31 4.86 -7.91
CA GLN A 51 2.30 4.39 -8.88
C GLN A 51 3.36 3.49 -8.24
N GLU A 52 4.01 3.94 -7.17
CA GLU A 52 5.13 3.22 -6.58
C GLU A 52 4.69 2.10 -5.64
N LEU A 53 3.62 2.35 -4.87
CA LEU A 53 3.15 1.38 -3.86
C LEU A 53 2.09 0.41 -4.39
N THR A 54 1.61 0.61 -5.62
CA THR A 54 0.67 -0.32 -6.26
C THR A 54 1.13 -0.74 -7.64
N ASP A 55 1.22 0.17 -8.62
CA ASP A 55 1.48 -0.22 -10.01
C ASP A 55 2.89 -0.85 -10.18
N ASN A 56 3.91 -0.29 -9.54
CA ASN A 56 5.27 -0.83 -9.55
C ASN A 56 5.37 -2.16 -8.79
N VAL A 57 4.69 -2.28 -7.64
CA VAL A 57 4.60 -3.52 -6.86
C VAL A 57 3.98 -4.65 -7.70
N ILE A 58 2.85 -4.37 -8.37
CA ILE A 58 2.20 -5.31 -9.29
C ILE A 58 3.13 -5.69 -10.44
N THR A 59 3.80 -4.71 -11.05
CA THR A 59 4.71 -4.93 -12.19
C THR A 59 5.86 -5.84 -11.80
N LYS A 60 6.52 -5.59 -10.66
CA LYS A 60 7.58 -6.44 -10.12
C LYS A 60 7.08 -7.84 -9.77
N ALA A 61 5.89 -7.98 -9.22
CA ALA A 61 5.31 -9.29 -8.91
C ALA A 61 5.05 -10.12 -10.18
N LYS A 62 4.66 -9.48 -11.29
CA LYS A 62 4.43 -10.15 -12.58
C LYS A 62 5.72 -10.68 -13.23
N THR A 63 6.88 -10.13 -12.92
CA THR A 63 8.15 -10.62 -13.48
C THR A 63 8.68 -11.88 -12.79
N PHE A 64 8.04 -12.31 -11.70
CA PHE A 64 8.40 -13.55 -11.02
C PHE A 64 8.15 -14.78 -11.90
N GLY A 65 9.21 -15.54 -12.19
CA GLY A 65 9.20 -16.71 -13.09
C GLY A 65 9.05 -18.07 -12.41
N GLY A 66 8.84 -18.13 -11.09
CA GLY A 66 8.64 -19.38 -10.35
C GLY A 66 7.16 -19.79 -10.21
N PRO A 67 6.85 -20.76 -9.33
CA PRO A 67 5.49 -21.22 -9.06
C PRO A 67 4.52 -20.09 -8.66
N PRO A 68 3.26 -20.11 -9.11
CA PRO A 68 2.28 -19.08 -8.78
C PRO A 68 2.07 -18.86 -7.27
N GLU A 69 2.11 -19.92 -6.46
CA GLU A 69 1.98 -19.86 -5.01
C GLU A 69 3.14 -19.11 -4.36
N ASP A 70 4.37 -19.32 -4.86
CA ASP A 70 5.57 -18.64 -4.37
C ASP A 70 5.55 -17.14 -4.71
N ARG A 71 4.94 -16.76 -5.86
CA ARG A 71 4.71 -15.35 -6.20
C ARG A 71 3.86 -14.65 -5.13
N ILE A 72 2.82 -15.33 -4.66
CA ILE A 72 1.90 -14.79 -3.64
C ILE A 72 2.67 -14.59 -2.34
N LEU A 73 3.43 -15.59 -1.87
CA LEU A 73 4.21 -15.48 -0.65
C LEU A 73 5.25 -14.36 -0.72
N LEU A 74 5.99 -14.29 -1.83
CA LEU A 74 7.00 -13.25 -2.04
C LEU A 74 6.38 -11.85 -2.03
N LEU A 75 5.22 -11.68 -2.67
CA LEU A 75 4.51 -10.41 -2.65
C LEU A 75 4.04 -10.05 -1.24
N MET A 76 3.41 -10.98 -0.52
CA MET A 76 2.95 -10.75 0.85
C MET A 76 4.10 -10.29 1.75
N LYS A 77 5.25 -11.00 1.68
CA LYS A 77 6.44 -10.63 2.45
C LYS A 77 6.93 -9.23 2.09
N LYS A 78 7.02 -8.93 0.79
CA LYS A 78 7.48 -7.64 0.29
C LYS A 78 6.60 -6.47 0.71
N VAL A 79 5.27 -6.66 0.73
CA VAL A 79 4.34 -5.61 1.16
C VAL A 79 4.59 -5.21 2.62
N ILE A 80 4.84 -6.18 3.50
CA ILE A 80 5.19 -5.92 4.90
C ILE A 80 6.60 -5.34 5.01
N GLU A 81 7.59 -5.95 4.36
CA GLU A 81 8.99 -5.52 4.42
C GLU A 81 9.19 -4.08 3.94
N GLU A 82 8.55 -3.69 2.84
CA GLU A 82 8.68 -2.35 2.24
C GLU A 82 7.67 -1.34 2.81
N ASP A 83 6.85 -1.73 3.80
CA ASP A 83 5.77 -0.89 4.36
C ASP A 83 4.83 -0.36 3.25
N ALA A 84 4.57 -1.16 2.21
CA ALA A 84 3.89 -0.72 0.99
C ALA A 84 2.40 -0.39 1.22
N ALA A 85 1.77 -1.07 2.18
CA ALA A 85 0.38 -0.84 2.58
C ALA A 85 0.26 0.06 3.84
N LEU A 86 1.38 0.49 4.43
CA LEU A 86 1.40 1.38 5.60
C LEU A 86 0.58 2.68 5.41
N PRO A 87 0.57 3.34 4.23
CA PRO A 87 -0.19 4.57 4.05
C PRO A 87 -1.71 4.36 3.88
N ASP A 88 -2.15 3.12 3.64
CA ASP A 88 -3.50 2.85 3.14
C ASP A 88 -4.59 3.34 4.10
N HIS A 89 -4.39 3.15 5.40
CA HIS A 89 -5.34 3.62 6.41
C HIS A 89 -5.50 5.14 6.35
N ALA A 90 -4.39 5.89 6.33
CA ALA A 90 -4.49 7.34 6.34
C ALA A 90 -4.99 7.91 5.01
N VAL A 91 -4.67 7.28 3.88
CA VAL A 91 -5.29 7.60 2.58
C VAL A 91 -6.80 7.32 2.62
N SER A 92 -7.24 6.21 3.24
CA SER A 92 -8.67 5.90 3.39
C SER A 92 -9.42 6.94 4.24
N VAL A 93 -8.77 7.50 5.26
CA VAL A 93 -9.33 8.58 6.08
C VAL A 93 -9.39 9.87 5.27
N TRP A 94 -8.33 10.22 4.54
CA TRP A 94 -8.29 11.39 3.66
C TRP A 94 -9.37 11.33 2.57
N ALA A 95 -9.61 10.16 1.99
CA ALA A 95 -10.66 9.90 1.00
C ALA A 95 -12.08 10.24 1.49
N LYS A 96 -12.34 10.27 2.81
CA LYS A 96 -13.67 10.64 3.34
C LYS A 96 -14.00 12.12 3.18
N THR A 97 -13.01 12.96 2.92
CA THR A 97 -13.15 14.42 2.89
C THR A 97 -12.74 15.05 1.55
N ASP A 98 -12.24 14.24 0.61
CA ASP A 98 -11.75 14.71 -0.69
C ASP A 98 -12.15 13.71 -1.79
N GLU A 99 -13.03 14.15 -2.70
CA GLU A 99 -13.60 13.33 -3.77
C GLU A 99 -12.54 12.78 -4.72
N LYS A 100 -11.51 13.57 -5.07
CA LYS A 100 -10.43 13.11 -5.95
C LYS A 100 -9.64 11.97 -5.32
N VAL A 101 -9.44 12.05 -4.01
CA VAL A 101 -8.73 11.03 -3.23
C VAL A 101 -9.61 9.80 -3.08
N GLN A 102 -10.93 9.96 -2.93
CA GLN A 102 -11.87 8.86 -2.93
C GLN A 102 -11.81 8.06 -4.23
N GLU A 103 -11.84 8.74 -5.38
CA GLU A 103 -11.72 8.10 -6.69
C GLU A 103 -10.39 7.36 -6.85
N ALA A 104 -9.29 7.99 -6.46
CA ALA A 104 -7.96 7.37 -6.48
C ALA A 104 -7.90 6.15 -5.55
N TYR A 105 -8.48 6.25 -4.36
CA TYR A 105 -8.52 5.15 -3.40
C TYR A 105 -9.28 3.94 -3.97
N GLN A 106 -10.49 4.16 -4.50
CA GLN A 106 -11.30 3.09 -5.09
C GLN A 106 -10.60 2.43 -6.28
N ARG A 107 -9.99 3.23 -7.16
CA ARG A 107 -9.22 2.73 -8.30
C ARG A 107 -8.05 1.85 -7.86
N THR A 108 -7.26 2.32 -6.89
CA THR A 108 -6.06 1.62 -6.41
C THR A 108 -6.41 0.33 -5.69
N ILE A 109 -7.38 0.35 -4.77
CA ILE A 109 -7.83 -0.85 -4.08
C ILE A 109 -8.46 -1.85 -5.07
N GLY A 110 -9.23 -1.35 -6.06
CA GLY A 110 -9.76 -2.15 -7.15
C GLY A 110 -8.68 -2.88 -7.95
N LYS A 111 -7.61 -2.18 -8.35
CA LYS A 111 -6.44 -2.79 -9.02
C LYS A 111 -5.80 -3.89 -8.18
N ARG A 112 -5.63 -3.67 -6.88
CA ARG A 112 -5.03 -4.67 -5.96
C ARG A 112 -5.90 -5.93 -5.86
N PHE A 113 -7.21 -5.78 -5.69
CA PHE A 113 -8.13 -6.93 -5.68
C PHE A 113 -8.13 -7.70 -7.00
N GLN A 114 -8.14 -6.99 -8.14
CA GLN A 114 -8.09 -7.63 -9.45
C GLN A 114 -6.78 -8.41 -9.65
N PHE A 115 -5.64 -7.82 -9.27
CA PHE A 115 -4.35 -8.49 -9.38
C PHE A 115 -4.24 -9.68 -8.43
N ALA A 116 -4.72 -9.55 -7.19
CA ALA A 116 -4.75 -10.64 -6.23
C ALA A 116 -5.60 -11.81 -6.74
N ALA A 117 -6.80 -11.54 -7.25
CA ALA A 117 -7.64 -12.56 -7.86
C ALA A 117 -6.93 -13.27 -9.02
N TRP A 118 -6.29 -12.50 -9.92
CA TRP A 118 -5.50 -13.08 -11.01
C TRP A 118 -4.40 -14.02 -10.50
N MET A 119 -3.66 -13.67 -9.44
CA MET A 119 -2.62 -14.56 -8.89
C MET A 119 -3.18 -15.87 -8.36
N PHE A 120 -4.31 -15.85 -7.66
CA PHE A 120 -4.96 -17.07 -7.18
C PHE A 120 -5.53 -17.92 -8.32
N GLU A 121 -6.04 -17.31 -9.40
CA GLU A 121 -6.42 -18.06 -10.61
C GLU A 121 -5.19 -18.76 -11.23
N GLN A 122 -4.03 -18.09 -11.26
CA GLN A 122 -2.78 -18.72 -11.74
C GLN A 122 -2.31 -19.88 -10.83
N ALA A 123 -2.62 -19.85 -9.54
CA ALA A 123 -2.38 -20.95 -8.59
C ALA A 123 -3.41 -22.11 -8.69
N GLY A 124 -4.34 -22.02 -9.66
CA GLY A 124 -5.29 -23.09 -9.97
C GLY A 124 -6.58 -23.07 -9.16
N PHE A 125 -6.90 -21.96 -8.48
CA PHE A 125 -8.21 -21.79 -7.84
C PHE A 125 -9.29 -21.38 -8.85
N SER A 126 -10.55 -21.72 -8.55
CA SER A 126 -11.68 -21.24 -9.35
C SER A 126 -11.77 -19.71 -9.29
N LYS A 127 -12.43 -19.09 -10.27
CA LYS A 127 -12.63 -17.63 -10.31
C LYS A 127 -13.33 -17.07 -9.06
N GLU A 128 -14.23 -17.84 -8.46
CA GLU A 128 -14.94 -17.42 -7.24
C GLU A 128 -14.03 -17.47 -6.01
N GLU A 129 -13.32 -18.59 -5.83
CA GLU A 129 -12.35 -18.74 -4.75
C GLU A 129 -11.20 -17.74 -4.88
N ALA A 130 -10.69 -17.53 -6.09
CA ALA A 130 -9.60 -16.61 -6.36
C ALA A 130 -9.96 -15.17 -5.98
N LYS A 131 -11.19 -14.73 -6.27
CA LYS A 131 -11.70 -13.43 -5.82
C LYS A 131 -11.79 -13.35 -4.29
N ALA A 132 -12.32 -14.39 -3.64
CA ALA A 132 -12.46 -14.42 -2.19
C ALA A 132 -11.09 -14.39 -1.49
N ARG A 133 -10.18 -15.27 -1.90
CA ARG A 133 -8.80 -15.36 -1.38
C ARG A 133 -8.00 -14.09 -1.66
N GLY A 134 -8.12 -13.54 -2.86
CA GLY A 134 -7.48 -12.28 -3.23
C GLY A 134 -7.95 -11.11 -2.37
N ARG A 135 -9.26 -11.04 -2.08
CA ARG A 135 -9.81 -10.04 -1.16
C ARG A 135 -9.26 -10.22 0.25
N LEU A 136 -9.30 -11.44 0.80
CA LEU A 136 -8.80 -11.76 2.13
C LEU A 136 -7.32 -11.36 2.29
N MET A 137 -6.48 -11.76 1.32
CA MET A 137 -5.06 -11.40 1.30
C MET A 137 -4.85 -9.89 1.33
N VAL A 138 -5.50 -9.13 0.44
CA VAL A 138 -5.33 -7.66 0.39
C VAL A 138 -5.79 -7.01 1.69
N THR A 139 -6.93 -7.43 2.25
CA THR A 139 -7.43 -6.85 3.51
C THR A 139 -6.54 -7.20 4.71
N SER A 140 -5.97 -8.41 4.75
CA SER A 140 -5.06 -8.84 5.82
C SER A 140 -3.80 -7.98 5.82
N LEU A 141 -3.11 -7.88 4.67
CA LEU A 141 -1.88 -7.10 4.53
C LEU A 141 -2.06 -5.61 4.87
N MET A 142 -3.21 -5.02 4.53
CA MET A 142 -3.57 -3.66 4.95
C MET A 142 -3.73 -3.55 6.47
N GLY A 143 -4.38 -4.54 7.09
CA GLY A 143 -4.54 -4.63 8.54
C GLY A 143 -3.21 -4.83 9.27
N ASP A 144 -2.37 -5.73 8.78
CA ASP A 144 -1.04 -6.01 9.32
C ASP A 144 -0.12 -4.79 9.26
N SER A 145 -0.15 -4.07 8.14
CA SER A 145 0.61 -2.83 8.00
C SER A 145 0.10 -1.75 8.95
N SER A 146 -1.21 -1.69 9.17
CA SER A 146 -1.84 -0.71 10.08
C SER A 146 -1.61 -1.02 11.56
N THR A 147 -1.50 -2.30 11.91
CA THR A 147 -1.25 -2.77 13.29
C THR A 147 0.24 -2.89 13.62
N GLY A 148 1.11 -2.59 12.64
CA GLY A 148 2.56 -2.59 12.83
C GLY A 148 3.17 -3.98 12.96
N LEU A 149 2.62 -4.99 12.26
CA LEU A 149 3.07 -6.38 12.30
C LEU A 149 4.60 -6.51 12.19
N LYS A 150 5.22 -5.76 11.26
CA LYS A 150 6.68 -5.73 11.05
C LYS A 150 7.48 -5.48 12.35
N ALA A 151 6.97 -4.63 13.25
CA ALA A 151 7.63 -4.29 14.50
C ALA A 151 7.55 -5.39 15.58
N GLN A 152 6.70 -6.40 15.40
CA GLN A 152 6.49 -7.49 16.36
C GLN A 152 7.60 -8.56 16.30
N GLY A 153 8.44 -8.55 15.26
CA GLY A 153 9.68 -9.33 15.17
C GLY A 153 9.52 -10.76 14.59
N ASP A 154 8.32 -11.33 14.58
CA ASP A 154 8.03 -12.66 14.02
C ASP A 154 7.12 -12.63 12.78
N TRP A 155 7.00 -11.45 12.15
CA TRP A 155 6.07 -11.18 11.05
C TRP A 155 6.20 -12.14 9.87
N GLU A 156 7.40 -12.62 9.54
CA GLU A 156 7.60 -13.56 8.43
C GLU A 156 6.84 -14.87 8.66
N LYS A 157 6.85 -15.39 9.89
CA LYS A 157 6.13 -16.62 10.26
C LYS A 157 4.62 -16.42 10.22
N VAL A 158 4.15 -15.23 10.56
CA VAL A 158 2.73 -14.86 10.45
C VAL A 158 2.32 -14.90 8.97
N ILE A 159 3.08 -14.21 8.11
CA ILE A 159 2.83 -14.18 6.66
C ILE A 159 2.91 -15.58 6.03
N GLU A 160 3.85 -16.42 6.44
CA GLU A 160 3.94 -17.81 5.97
C GLU A 160 2.71 -18.65 6.36
N ARG A 161 2.17 -18.46 7.57
CA ARG A 161 0.95 -19.15 8.01
C ARG A 161 -0.28 -18.67 7.26
N GLU A 162 -0.42 -17.36 7.09
CA GLU A 162 -1.51 -16.79 6.29
C GLU A 162 -1.45 -17.26 4.84
N HIS A 163 -0.26 -17.26 4.24
CA HIS A 163 -0.04 -17.81 2.91
C HIS A 163 -0.47 -19.27 2.84
N ALA A 164 -0.03 -20.12 3.76
CA ALA A 164 -0.41 -21.54 3.80
C ALA A 164 -1.93 -21.75 3.88
N ILE A 165 -2.64 -20.91 4.64
CA ILE A 165 -4.12 -20.92 4.70
C ILE A 165 -4.72 -20.49 3.35
N LEU A 166 -4.16 -19.44 2.73
CA LEU A 166 -4.65 -18.90 1.48
C LEU A 166 -4.43 -19.86 0.30
N ILE A 167 -3.35 -20.64 0.29
CA ILE A 167 -3.03 -21.61 -0.77
C ILE A 167 -3.50 -23.05 -0.48
N GLY A 168 -4.07 -23.30 0.71
CA GLY A 168 -4.65 -24.60 1.06
C GLY A 168 -5.82 -24.98 0.14
N LYS A 169 -5.83 -26.23 -0.32
CA LYS A 169 -6.86 -26.85 -1.17
C LYS A 169 -7.68 -27.86 -0.37
#